data_AF-A0A537HBD0-F1
#
_entry.id   AF-A0A537HBD0-F1
#
_cell.length_a   1.000
_cell.length_b   1.000
_cell.length_c   1.000
_cell.angle_alpha   90.00
_cell.angle_beta   90.00
_cell.angle_gamma   90.00
#
_symmetry.space_group_name_H-M   'P 1'
#
loop_
_entity.id
_entity.type
_entity.pdbx_description
1 polymer ?
#
loop_
_entity_poly.entity_id
_entity_poly.type
_entity_poly.pdbx_seq_one_letter_code
_entity_poly.pdbx_strand_id
1 'polypeptide(L)'
;MDIESDKTYSVGLSQYDVGIGKLNTPVTIKTAPATKITDGQIRQTLASWIASGIIPNLGTKGAYNIFLPPGVTVSLSPLEASCAVFCDYHNTVNGSNGPFYTVEPYPCSKGCNQCTNSPLDTLTQGLSEEMVELKTDMNPGTGWVIGNLELCDYCDAKFVCNRITGGEYVNSWYDKNKKACWKGT
;
A
#
# COMPACT_ATOMS: atom_id res chain seq x y z
N MET A 1 -16.95 -4.39 -12.90
CA MET A 1 -16.91 -4.34 -11.43
C MET A 1 -15.47 -4.02 -11.11
N ASP A 2 -15.24 -2.96 -10.35
CA ASP A 2 -13.91 -2.54 -9.90
C ASP A 2 -13.71 -2.96 -8.44
N ILE A 3 -12.52 -2.68 -7.90
CA ILE A 3 -12.16 -3.03 -6.52
C ILE A 3 -13.14 -2.46 -5.49
N GLU A 4 -13.61 -1.21 -5.68
CA GLU A 4 -14.51 -0.52 -4.76
C GLU A 4 -15.94 -1.10 -4.78
N SER A 5 -16.40 -1.58 -5.93
CA SER A 5 -17.72 -2.18 -6.13
C SER A 5 -17.78 -3.69 -5.90
N ASP A 6 -16.63 -4.36 -5.73
CA ASP A 6 -16.59 -5.78 -5.38
C ASP A 6 -17.08 -5.99 -3.93
N LYS A 7 -18.26 -6.61 -3.82
CA LYS A 7 -18.94 -6.86 -2.53
C LYS A 7 -18.17 -7.82 -1.63
N THR A 8 -17.32 -8.66 -2.20
CA THR A 8 -16.55 -9.63 -1.42
C THR A 8 -15.26 -9.01 -0.91
N TYR A 9 -14.68 -8.07 -1.67
CA TYR A 9 -13.44 -7.40 -1.32
C TYR A 9 -13.66 -6.15 -0.45
N SER A 10 -13.90 -4.97 -1.05
CA SER A 10 -13.98 -3.70 -0.32
C SER A 10 -15.14 -3.61 0.65
N VAL A 11 -16.29 -4.24 0.36
CA VAL A 11 -17.41 -4.25 1.31
C VAL A 11 -17.12 -5.20 2.49
N GLY A 12 -16.41 -6.30 2.26
CA GLY A 12 -16.03 -7.24 3.31
C GLY A 12 -15.10 -6.62 4.36
N LEU A 13 -14.24 -5.69 3.94
CA LEU A 13 -13.32 -4.92 4.77
C LEU A 13 -14.01 -3.96 5.75
N SER A 14 -15.31 -3.65 5.55
CA SER A 14 -16.08 -2.82 6.51
C SER A 14 -16.11 -3.40 7.93
N GLN A 15 -15.83 -4.69 8.10
CA GLN A 15 -15.66 -5.31 9.40
C GLN A 15 -14.47 -4.73 10.21
N TYR A 16 -13.53 -4.05 9.58
CA TYR A 16 -12.40 -3.33 10.19
C TYR A 16 -12.56 -1.81 10.12
N ASP A 17 -13.78 -1.31 9.88
CA ASP A 17 -14.07 0.11 9.62
C ASP A 17 -13.34 0.68 8.39
N VAL A 18 -12.86 -0.20 7.51
CA VAL A 18 -12.27 0.16 6.23
C VAL A 18 -13.39 0.46 5.24
N GLY A 19 -13.58 1.76 4.97
CA GLY A 19 -14.56 2.25 4.00
C GLY A 19 -14.04 2.28 2.57
N ILE A 20 -14.97 2.50 1.63
CA ILE A 20 -14.66 2.80 0.22
C ILE A 20 -14.06 4.20 0.14
N GLY A 21 -12.91 4.29 -0.55
CA GLY A 21 -12.19 5.55 -0.71
C GLY A 21 -12.76 6.42 -1.82
N LYS A 22 -12.03 7.49 -2.13
CA LYS A 22 -12.19 8.24 -3.36
C LYS A 22 -10.80 8.68 -3.82
N LEU A 23 -10.52 8.47 -5.10
CA LEU A 23 -9.30 8.98 -5.72
C LEU A 23 -9.41 10.51 -5.91
N ASN A 24 -8.41 11.23 -5.39
CA ASN A 24 -8.18 12.63 -5.75
C ASN A 24 -7.45 12.72 -7.10
N THR A 25 -7.50 13.88 -7.75
CA THR A 25 -6.78 14.11 -9.00
C THR A 25 -5.30 13.73 -8.86
N PRO A 26 -4.79 12.79 -9.69
CA PRO A 26 -3.39 12.38 -9.63
C PRO A 26 -2.46 13.56 -9.94
N VAL A 27 -1.32 13.61 -9.25
CA VAL A 27 -0.28 14.62 -9.49
C VAL A 27 0.97 13.92 -10.01
N THR A 28 1.48 14.35 -11.15
CA THR A 28 2.74 13.86 -11.70
C THR A 28 3.88 14.81 -11.33
N ILE A 29 4.82 14.30 -10.54
CA ILE A 29 6.06 15.01 -10.21
C ILE A 29 7.02 14.88 -11.39
N LYS A 30 7.40 16.02 -11.99
CA LYS A 30 8.21 16.04 -13.23
C LYS A 30 9.69 15.74 -13.01
N THR A 31 10.18 15.92 -11.79
CA THR A 31 11.58 15.66 -11.44
C THR A 31 11.68 14.25 -10.89
N ALA A 32 12.48 13.41 -11.56
CA ALA A 32 12.77 12.06 -11.07
C ALA A 32 13.56 12.12 -9.74
N PRO A 33 13.29 11.21 -8.79
CA PRO A 33 14.10 11.09 -7.58
C PRO A 33 15.48 10.50 -7.90
N ALA A 34 16.37 10.47 -6.91
CA ALA A 34 17.59 9.68 -7.00
C ALA A 34 17.27 8.18 -7.15
N THR A 35 18.19 7.39 -7.71
CA THR A 35 18.02 5.93 -7.86
C THR A 35 18.03 5.18 -6.52
N LYS A 36 18.52 5.82 -5.47
CA LYS A 36 18.44 5.34 -4.08
C LYS A 36 17.90 6.46 -3.22
N ILE A 37 16.80 6.18 -2.53
CA ILE A 37 16.18 7.11 -1.60
C ILE A 37 15.90 6.41 -0.27
N THR A 38 15.78 7.20 0.79
CA THR A 38 15.32 6.69 2.09
C THR A 38 13.90 7.14 2.35
N ASP A 39 13.19 6.41 3.19
CA ASP A 39 11.89 6.82 3.71
C ASP A 39 11.94 8.22 4.36
N GLY A 40 13.03 8.52 5.07
CA GLY A 40 13.26 9.85 5.64
C GLY A 40 13.26 10.96 4.58
N GLN A 41 13.80 10.71 3.38
CA GLN A 41 13.75 11.65 2.26
C GLN A 41 12.34 11.76 1.66
N ILE A 42 11.58 10.66 1.61
CA ILE A 42 10.18 10.66 1.18
C ILE A 42 9.34 11.52 2.13
N ARG A 43 9.46 11.34 3.44
CA ARG A 43 8.76 12.17 4.45
C ARG A 43 9.04 13.65 4.29
N GLN A 44 10.31 14.03 4.15
CA GLN A 44 10.72 15.42 3.97
C GLN A 44 10.17 16.01 2.67
N THR A 45 10.23 15.24 1.58
CA THR A 45 9.74 15.66 0.27
C THR A 45 8.23 15.82 0.26
N LEU A 46 7.50 14.86 0.84
CA LEU A 46 6.04 14.90 0.97
C LEU A 46 5.60 16.12 1.77
N ALA A 47 6.22 16.37 2.93
CA ALA A 47 5.94 17.56 3.73
C ALA A 47 6.19 18.86 2.96
N SER A 48 7.27 18.90 2.16
CA SER A 48 7.61 20.06 1.31
C SER A 48 6.57 20.28 0.19
N TRP A 49 6.12 19.22 -0.50
CA TRP A 49 5.09 19.32 -1.54
C TRP A 49 3.76 19.80 -0.99
N ILE A 50 3.38 19.36 0.22
CA ILE A 50 2.17 19.83 0.90
C ILE A 50 2.31 21.31 1.27
N ALA A 51 3.43 21.70 1.89
CA ALA A 51 3.67 23.08 2.33
C ALA A 51 3.75 24.08 1.16
N SER A 52 4.24 23.64 0.01
CA SER A 52 4.34 24.45 -1.22
C SER A 52 3.07 24.42 -2.09
N GLY A 53 2.07 23.62 -1.71
CA GLY A 53 0.81 23.49 -2.46
C GLY A 53 0.94 22.73 -3.79
N ILE A 54 2.02 21.98 -4.01
CA ILE A 54 2.19 21.12 -5.19
C ILE A 54 1.17 19.98 -5.17
N ILE A 55 0.87 19.45 -3.98
CA ILE A 55 -0.18 18.47 -3.73
C ILE A 55 -1.13 18.98 -2.64
N PRO A 56 -2.42 18.59 -2.65
CA PRO A 56 -3.38 19.03 -1.64
C PRO A 56 -3.03 18.47 -0.26
N ASN A 57 -3.27 19.23 0.80
CA ASN A 57 -3.15 18.74 2.18
C ASN A 57 -4.38 17.89 2.54
N LEU A 58 -4.17 16.58 2.76
CA LEU A 58 -5.22 15.63 3.14
C LEU A 58 -5.48 15.54 4.65
N GLY A 59 -4.66 16.20 5.47
CA GLY A 59 -4.73 16.10 6.93
C GLY A 59 -4.69 14.65 7.40
N THR A 60 -5.64 14.28 8.27
CA THR A 60 -5.78 12.91 8.79
C THR A 60 -6.85 12.08 8.07
N LYS A 61 -7.41 12.57 6.96
CA LYS A 61 -8.58 11.99 6.29
C LYS A 61 -8.25 11.23 5.00
N GLY A 62 -6.98 11.13 4.65
CA GLY A 62 -6.53 10.46 3.43
C GLY A 62 -5.04 10.17 3.45
N ALA A 63 -4.59 9.49 2.42
CA ALA A 63 -3.21 9.10 2.22
C ALA A 63 -2.73 9.47 0.82
N TYR A 64 -1.40 9.55 0.66
CA TYR A 64 -0.74 9.73 -0.62
C TYR A 64 -0.17 8.39 -1.07
N ASN A 65 -0.62 7.86 -2.21
CA ASN A 65 -0.07 6.64 -2.78
C ASN A 65 1.08 7.03 -3.71
N ILE A 66 2.32 6.76 -3.32
CA ILE A 66 3.53 7.27 -3.97
C ILE A 66 4.16 6.18 -4.84
N PHE A 67 3.99 6.29 -6.15
CA PHE A 67 4.61 5.38 -7.11
C PHE A 67 6.03 5.83 -7.46
N LEU A 68 7.02 4.97 -7.23
CA LEU A 68 8.40 5.24 -7.64
C LEU A 68 8.67 4.70 -9.05
N PRO A 69 9.44 5.42 -9.88
CA PRO A 69 9.72 4.96 -11.23
C PRO A 69 10.68 3.75 -11.25
N PRO A 70 10.77 3.02 -12.37
CA PRO A 70 11.73 1.93 -12.54
C PRO A 70 13.17 2.34 -12.22
N GLY A 71 13.90 1.45 -11.54
CA GLY A 71 15.31 1.66 -11.18
C GLY A 71 15.53 2.50 -9.92
N VAL A 72 14.47 2.85 -9.20
CA VAL A 72 14.56 3.49 -7.88
C VAL A 72 14.36 2.45 -6.78
N THR A 73 15.29 2.43 -5.83
CA THR A 73 15.20 1.63 -4.60
C THR A 73 14.95 2.58 -3.43
N VAL A 74 14.01 2.21 -2.56
CA VAL A 74 13.74 2.89 -1.30
C VAL A 74 14.22 2.03 -0.13
N SER A 75 14.76 2.66 0.91
CA SER A 75 15.18 1.97 2.13
C SER A 75 14.50 2.54 3.36
N LEU A 76 13.98 1.64 4.21
CA LEU A 76 13.47 1.96 5.55
C LEU A 76 14.62 2.05 6.56
N SER A 77 15.64 1.21 6.38
CA SER A 77 16.86 1.17 7.19
C SER A 77 18.05 0.75 6.31
N PRO A 78 19.29 0.78 6.83
CA PRO A 78 20.46 0.30 6.08
C PRO A 78 20.39 -1.18 5.65
N LEU A 79 19.53 -1.98 6.30
CA LEU A 79 19.36 -3.41 6.04
C LEU A 79 18.06 -3.74 5.29
N GLU A 80 17.11 -2.81 5.24
CA GLU A 80 15.78 -3.00 4.69
C GLU A 80 15.60 -2.10 3.47
N ALA A 81 15.66 -2.72 2.29
CA ALA A 81 15.48 -2.06 1.01
C ALA A 81 14.39 -2.75 0.19
N SER A 82 13.69 -1.96 -0.62
CA SER A 82 12.76 -2.48 -1.59
C SER A 82 13.47 -3.43 -2.55
N CYS A 83 12.74 -4.45 -3.01
CA CYS A 83 13.25 -5.49 -3.91
C CYS A 83 14.36 -6.38 -3.34
N ALA A 84 14.60 -6.31 -2.03
CA ALA A 84 15.48 -7.20 -1.30
C ALA A 84 14.78 -7.77 -0.07
N VAL A 85 14.05 -6.92 0.66
CA VAL A 85 13.36 -7.30 1.90
C VAL A 85 11.84 -7.13 1.77
N PHE A 86 11.38 -6.05 1.16
CA PHE A 86 9.95 -5.74 0.97
C PHE A 86 9.66 -5.28 -0.47
N CYS A 87 8.39 -5.22 -0.83
CA CYS A 87 7.91 -4.81 -2.15
C CYS A 87 7.43 -3.37 -2.17
N ASP A 88 6.69 -3.03 -1.14
CA ASP A 88 5.94 -1.81 -0.87
C ASP A 88 5.90 -1.64 0.66
N TYR A 89 5.35 -0.52 1.10
CA TYR A 89 5.05 -0.27 2.51
C TYR A 89 4.14 0.94 2.64
N HIS A 90 3.44 1.04 3.76
CA HIS A 90 2.80 2.26 4.22
C HIS A 90 3.51 2.84 5.44
N ASN A 91 3.40 4.15 5.61
CA ASN A 91 4.01 4.87 6.72
C ASN A 91 3.36 6.24 6.91
N THR A 92 3.89 7.00 7.87
CA THR A 92 3.43 8.33 8.24
C THR A 92 4.61 9.29 8.43
N VAL A 93 4.35 10.58 8.18
CA VAL A 93 5.32 11.65 8.41
C VAL A 93 5.44 11.98 9.90
N ASN A 94 4.35 11.96 10.65
CA ASN A 94 4.29 12.38 12.05
C ASN A 94 3.33 11.50 12.89
N GLY A 95 3.56 10.19 12.88
CA GLY A 95 2.77 9.23 13.65
C GLY A 95 1.28 9.30 13.29
N SER A 96 0.41 9.19 14.30
CA SER A 96 -1.05 9.27 14.11
C SER A 96 -1.57 10.65 13.65
N ASN A 97 -0.71 11.65 13.49
CA ASN A 97 -1.09 12.97 12.94
C ASN A 97 -0.93 13.06 11.41
N GLY A 98 -0.39 12.02 10.77
CA GLY A 98 -0.08 12.02 9.35
C GLY A 98 0.96 13.08 8.96
N PRO A 99 1.05 13.50 7.69
CA PRO A 99 0.53 12.84 6.50
C PRO A 99 0.77 11.32 6.45
N PHE A 100 -0.23 10.55 6.01
CA PHE A 100 -0.14 9.10 5.79
C PHE A 100 0.16 8.82 4.32
N TYR A 101 0.91 7.79 4.01
CA TYR A 101 1.27 7.46 2.63
C TYR A 101 1.59 5.98 2.46
N THR A 102 1.40 5.50 1.23
CA THR A 102 2.00 4.25 0.75
C THR A 102 3.14 4.58 -0.19
N VAL A 103 4.12 3.69 -0.29
CA VAL A 103 5.20 3.78 -1.26
C VAL A 103 5.19 2.51 -2.08
N GLU A 104 5.03 2.68 -3.38
CA GLU A 104 4.90 1.61 -4.37
C GLU A 104 6.14 1.65 -5.30
N PRO A 105 7.26 1.03 -4.91
CA PRO A 105 8.38 0.79 -5.81
C PRO A 105 7.94 0.07 -7.08
N TYR A 106 8.53 0.45 -8.22
CA TYR A 106 8.28 -0.30 -9.44
C TYR A 106 8.66 -1.78 -9.26
N PRO A 107 7.82 -2.73 -9.70
CA PRO A 107 8.04 -4.15 -9.45
C PRO A 107 9.41 -4.63 -9.90
N CYS A 108 10.08 -5.33 -9.01
CA CYS A 108 11.38 -5.91 -9.28
C CYS A 108 11.29 -7.29 -9.91
N SER A 109 12.42 -7.78 -10.41
CA SER A 109 12.50 -9.08 -11.09
C SER A 109 12.27 -10.29 -10.18
N LYS A 110 12.28 -10.10 -8.85
CA LYS A 110 12.12 -11.14 -7.84
C LYS A 110 11.27 -10.64 -6.67
N GLY A 111 10.55 -11.56 -6.04
CA GLY A 111 9.85 -11.35 -4.76
C GLY A 111 8.40 -10.90 -4.90
N CYS A 112 8.16 -9.85 -5.71
CA CYS A 112 6.87 -9.14 -5.76
C CYS A 112 5.96 -9.58 -6.93
N ASN A 113 6.48 -10.40 -7.85
CA ASN A 113 5.82 -10.76 -9.11
C ASN A 113 5.48 -12.26 -9.18
N GLN A 114 5.17 -12.89 -8.04
CA GLN A 114 4.93 -14.33 -7.97
C GLN A 114 3.63 -14.75 -8.69
N CYS A 115 2.64 -13.87 -8.69
CA CYS A 115 1.31 -14.15 -9.23
C CYS A 115 1.14 -13.81 -10.72
N THR A 116 2.02 -12.94 -11.24
CA THR A 116 1.90 -12.31 -12.55
C THR A 116 3.22 -11.62 -12.91
N ASN A 117 3.54 -11.56 -14.20
CA ASN A 117 4.68 -10.78 -14.71
C ASN A 117 4.28 -9.36 -15.14
N SER A 118 3.00 -9.00 -15.00
CA SER A 118 2.49 -7.66 -15.32
C SER A 118 2.88 -6.69 -14.20
N PRO A 119 3.64 -5.63 -14.48
CA PRO A 119 3.97 -4.61 -13.47
C PRO A 119 2.71 -3.92 -12.92
N LEU A 120 1.69 -3.73 -13.76
CA LEU A 120 0.42 -3.14 -13.33
C LEU A 120 -0.28 -4.03 -12.30
N ASP A 121 -0.32 -5.34 -12.55
CA ASP A 121 -0.99 -6.28 -11.65
C ASP A 121 -0.26 -6.36 -10.31
N THR A 122 1.09 -6.40 -10.32
CA THR A 122 1.90 -6.38 -9.09
C THR A 122 1.66 -5.09 -8.30
N LEU A 123 1.69 -3.93 -8.96
CA LEU A 123 1.40 -2.65 -8.30
C LEU A 123 -0.02 -2.58 -7.75
N THR A 124 -1.00 -3.20 -8.42
CA THR A 124 -2.38 -3.24 -7.95
C THR A 124 -2.51 -4.13 -6.72
N GLN A 125 -1.82 -5.28 -6.72
CA GLN A 125 -1.78 -6.18 -5.58
C GLN A 125 -1.14 -5.49 -4.36
N GLY A 126 0.06 -4.96 -4.51
CA GLY A 126 0.79 -4.25 -3.46
C GLY A 126 0.01 -3.07 -2.88
N LEU A 127 -0.45 -2.17 -3.76
CA LEU A 127 -1.23 -1.02 -3.32
C LEU A 127 -2.51 -1.43 -2.57
N SER A 128 -3.18 -2.52 -2.99
CA SER A 128 -4.41 -2.96 -2.32
C SER A 128 -4.15 -3.46 -0.89
N GLU A 129 -3.01 -4.09 -0.65
CA GLU A 129 -2.52 -4.45 0.69
C GLU A 129 -2.23 -3.20 1.50
N GLU A 130 -1.38 -2.33 1.00
CA GLU A 130 -0.95 -1.14 1.73
C GLU A 130 -2.11 -0.19 2.02
N MET A 131 -3.11 -0.11 1.15
CA MET A 131 -4.30 0.69 1.41
C MET A 131 -5.22 0.09 2.49
N VAL A 132 -5.25 -1.24 2.62
CA VAL A 132 -5.98 -1.92 3.69
C VAL A 132 -5.24 -1.72 5.00
N GLU A 133 -3.95 -2.03 5.01
CA GLU A 133 -3.11 -1.98 6.20
C GLU A 133 -2.94 -0.55 6.70
N LEU A 134 -2.72 0.43 5.83
CA LEU A 134 -2.73 1.84 6.21
C LEU A 134 -4.02 2.24 6.94
N LYS A 135 -5.19 1.71 6.55
CA LYS A 135 -6.44 2.05 7.24
C LYS A 135 -6.61 1.31 8.57
N THR A 136 -6.03 0.12 8.70
CA THR A 136 -6.10 -0.68 9.93
C THR A 136 -4.93 -0.43 10.89
N ASP A 137 -3.86 0.19 10.41
CA ASP A 137 -2.63 0.51 11.13
C ASP A 137 -1.95 1.77 10.54
N MET A 138 -2.65 2.91 10.61
CA MET A 138 -2.16 4.18 10.02
C MET A 138 -0.76 4.61 10.45
N ASN A 139 -0.29 4.16 11.61
CA ASN A 139 1.07 4.35 12.07
C ASN A 139 1.65 2.97 12.41
N PRO A 140 2.50 2.39 11.54
CA PRO A 140 2.89 0.99 11.62
C PRO A 140 3.22 0.50 13.04
N GLY A 141 2.65 -0.65 13.40
CA GLY A 141 2.78 -1.28 14.71
C GLY A 141 1.82 -0.76 15.77
N THR A 142 0.78 0.00 15.42
CA THR A 142 -0.21 0.53 16.39
C THR A 142 -1.64 0.08 16.14
N GLY A 143 -1.86 -0.64 15.05
CA GLY A 143 -3.17 -1.01 14.54
C GLY A 143 -3.60 -2.44 14.82
N TRP A 144 -4.45 -2.94 13.94
CA TRP A 144 -4.98 -4.30 14.01
C TRP A 144 -3.95 -5.33 13.56
N VAL A 145 -3.68 -6.32 14.41
CA VAL A 145 -2.79 -7.44 14.09
C VAL A 145 -3.44 -8.79 14.34
N ILE A 146 -2.98 -9.79 13.60
CA ILE A 146 -3.30 -11.21 13.79
C ILE A 146 -2.00 -11.90 14.27
N GLY A 147 -1.88 -12.03 15.59
CA GLY A 147 -0.60 -12.37 16.20
C GLY A 147 0.33 -11.16 16.16
N ASN A 148 1.38 -11.22 15.34
CA ASN A 148 2.37 -10.14 15.16
C ASN A 148 2.39 -9.57 13.74
N LEU A 149 1.40 -9.91 12.92
CA LEU A 149 1.32 -9.55 11.50
C LEU A 149 0.10 -8.69 11.27
N GLU A 150 0.20 -7.75 10.34
CA GLU A 150 -0.94 -6.96 9.86
C GLU A 150 -1.92 -7.85 9.06
N LEU A 151 -3.06 -7.26 8.66
CA LEU A 151 -4.20 -8.03 8.11
C LEU A 151 -3.88 -8.75 6.80
N CYS A 152 -3.14 -8.09 5.93
CA CYS A 152 -2.76 -8.59 4.62
C CYS A 152 -1.48 -9.42 4.76
N ASP A 153 -0.49 -8.94 5.52
CA ASP A 153 0.72 -9.66 5.94
C ASP A 153 0.44 -11.08 6.46
N TYR A 154 -0.55 -11.21 7.34
CA TYR A 154 -0.96 -12.51 7.88
C TYR A 154 -1.38 -13.50 6.79
N CYS A 155 -2.02 -12.98 5.74
CA CYS A 155 -2.48 -13.75 4.60
C CYS A 155 -1.40 -13.97 3.54
N ASP A 156 -0.43 -13.07 3.46
CA ASP A 156 0.75 -13.18 2.60
C ASP A 156 1.65 -14.31 3.00
N ALA A 157 1.75 -14.62 4.30
CA ALA A 157 2.41 -15.83 4.76
C ALA A 157 1.84 -17.13 4.15
N LYS A 158 0.65 -17.07 3.52
CA LYS A 158 -0.01 -18.18 2.82
C LYS A 158 -0.16 -17.95 1.30
N PHE A 159 0.40 -16.86 0.76
CA PHE A 159 0.41 -16.40 -0.64
C PHE A 159 -0.68 -17.01 -1.52
N VAL A 160 -1.79 -16.29 -1.68
CA VAL A 160 -2.88 -16.68 -2.56
C VAL A 160 -2.99 -15.62 -3.65
N CYS A 161 -2.66 -15.97 -4.89
CA CYS A 161 -2.80 -15.09 -6.05
C CYS A 161 -4.29 -14.85 -6.32
N ASN A 162 -4.86 -13.83 -5.66
CA ASN A 162 -6.27 -13.53 -5.71
C ASN A 162 -6.60 -12.56 -6.84
N ARG A 163 -7.80 -12.72 -7.40
CA ARG A 163 -8.40 -11.78 -8.31
C ARG A 163 -9.81 -11.44 -7.86
N ILE A 164 -10.21 -10.19 -8.05
CA ILE A 164 -11.62 -9.82 -7.96
C ILE A 164 -12.35 -10.21 -9.25
N THR A 165 -13.68 -10.08 -9.24
CA THR A 165 -14.52 -10.45 -10.40
C THR A 165 -14.14 -9.70 -11.68
N GLY A 166 -13.60 -8.48 -11.57
CA GLY A 166 -13.11 -7.68 -12.70
C GLY A 166 -11.81 -8.20 -13.33
N GLY A 167 -11.11 -9.13 -12.67
CA GLY A 167 -9.87 -9.74 -13.12
C GLY A 167 -8.60 -9.09 -12.56
N GLU A 168 -8.73 -7.96 -11.87
CA GLU A 168 -7.61 -7.28 -11.22
C GLU A 168 -7.04 -8.14 -10.08
N TYR A 169 -5.71 -8.17 -10.00
CA TYR A 169 -5.03 -8.78 -8.86
C TYR A 169 -5.12 -7.83 -7.66
N VAL A 170 -5.51 -8.39 -6.53
CA VAL A 170 -5.56 -7.70 -5.23
C VAL A 170 -5.00 -8.61 -4.17
N ASN A 171 -4.48 -8.05 -3.09
CA ASN A 171 -3.99 -8.85 -2.00
C ASN A 171 -5.12 -9.37 -1.10
N SER A 172 -4.88 -10.51 -0.45
CA SER A 172 -5.79 -11.05 0.55
C SER A 172 -5.80 -10.20 1.82
N TRP A 173 -6.88 -10.27 2.58
CA TRP A 173 -6.96 -9.75 3.95
C TRP A 173 -7.65 -10.79 4.85
N TYR A 174 -7.39 -10.76 6.15
CA TYR A 174 -7.99 -11.73 7.08
C TYR A 174 -9.49 -11.45 7.31
N ASP A 175 -10.38 -12.37 6.93
CA ASP A 175 -11.82 -12.26 7.19
C ASP A 175 -12.16 -12.81 8.58
N LYS A 176 -12.39 -11.91 9.54
CA LYS A 176 -12.71 -12.22 10.94
C LYS A 176 -14.00 -13.01 11.08
N ASN A 177 -14.96 -12.82 10.18
CA ASN A 177 -16.23 -13.54 10.22
C ASN A 177 -16.06 -15.01 9.80
N LYS A 178 -15.15 -15.27 8.85
CA LYS A 178 -14.84 -16.62 8.37
C LYS A 178 -13.66 -17.28 9.09
N LYS A 179 -12.88 -16.50 9.85
CA LYS A 179 -11.63 -16.93 10.49
C LYS A 179 -10.63 -17.49 9.49
N ALA A 180 -10.55 -16.86 8.32
CA ALA A 180 -9.72 -17.28 7.21
C ALA A 180 -9.37 -16.08 6.33
N CYS A 181 -8.27 -16.20 5.59
CA CYS A 181 -7.94 -15.22 4.55
C CYS A 181 -9.02 -15.17 3.47
N TRP A 182 -9.42 -13.95 3.09
CA TRP A 182 -10.30 -13.73 1.96
C TRP A 182 -9.70 -14.37 0.71
N LYS A 183 -10.56 -14.94 -0.13
CA LYS A 183 -10.15 -15.51 -1.41
C LYS A 183 -11.01 -14.92 -2.50
N GLY A 184 -10.33 -14.46 -3.53
CA GLY A 184 -10.94 -14.04 -4.78
C GLY A 184 -11.46 -15.22 -5.60
N THR A 185 -11.90 -14.91 -6.82
CA THR A 185 -12.35 -15.89 -7.82
C THR A 185 -11.23 -16.37 -8.72
#